data_AF-A0A7X9UBZ8-F1
#
_entry.id   AF-A0A7X9UBZ8-F1
#
_cell.length_a   1.000
_cell.length_b   1.000
_cell.length_c   1.000
_cell.angle_alpha   90.00
_cell.angle_beta   90.00
_cell.angle_gamma   90.00
#
_symmetry.space_group_name_H-M   'P 1'
#
loop_
_entity.id
_entity.type
_entity.pdbx_description
1 polymer ?
#
loop_
_entity_poly.entity_id
_entity_poly.type
_entity_poly.pdbx_seq_one_letter_code
_entity_poly.pdbx_strand_id
1 'polypeptide(L)'
;MGGELAEAAALHARLMVEQQVTDLYTGDCRGCGECCSRFLPMSLLDRARLRAYVRRHGVAAHAPWARLDLTCPYLTDGRECSVYEARPEVCRAYRCDLHARGELDGFTGADRAVPVDMREFAESIWEKTEGDRG
;
A
#
# COMPACT_ATOMS: atom_id res chain seq x y z
N MET A 1 13.21 13.38 -9.55
CA MET A 1 12.16 12.52 -8.96
C MET A 1 12.01 11.18 -9.69
N GLY A 2 12.07 11.09 -11.04
CA GLY A 2 11.87 9.82 -11.76
C GLY A 2 12.91 8.70 -11.54
N GLY A 3 14.14 9.02 -11.11
CA GLY A 3 15.18 8.00 -10.87
C GLY A 3 14.92 7.13 -9.64
N GLU A 4 14.42 7.72 -8.55
CA GLU A 4 14.15 7.00 -7.30
C GLU A 4 12.94 6.06 -7.43
N LEU A 5 11.88 6.50 -8.11
CA LEU A 5 10.72 5.66 -8.42
C LEU A 5 11.13 4.41 -9.19
N ALA A 6 11.93 4.58 -10.25
CA ALA A 6 12.40 3.46 -11.07
C ALA A 6 13.27 2.49 -10.27
N GLU A 7 14.16 3.02 -9.42
CA GLU A 7 15.00 2.20 -8.54
C GLU A 7 14.16 1.45 -7.49
N ALA A 8 13.18 2.10 -6.87
CA ALA A 8 12.25 1.49 -5.92
C ALA A 8 11.41 0.39 -6.58
N ALA A 9 10.89 0.64 -7.78
CA ALA A 9 10.11 -0.33 -8.54
C ALA A 9 10.95 -1.55 -8.94
N ALA A 10 12.19 -1.35 -9.39
CA ALA A 10 13.10 -2.43 -9.73
C ALA A 10 13.47 -3.28 -8.51
N LEU A 11 13.77 -2.64 -7.38
CA LEU A 11 14.05 -3.34 -6.13
C LEU A 11 12.83 -4.14 -5.64
N HIS A 12 11.64 -3.55 -5.69
CA HIS A 12 10.40 -4.24 -5.35
C HIS A 12 10.17 -5.46 -6.23
N ALA A 13 10.32 -5.33 -7.56
CA ALA A 13 10.17 -6.45 -8.49
C ALA A 13 11.13 -7.60 -8.19
N ARG A 14 12.37 -7.30 -7.81
CA ARG A 14 13.35 -8.31 -7.38
C ARG A 14 12.91 -9.01 -6.10
N LEU A 15 12.51 -8.24 -5.08
CA LEU A 15 12.06 -8.80 -3.79
C LEU A 15 10.83 -9.70 -3.96
N MET A 16 9.90 -9.38 -4.86
CA MET A 16 8.74 -10.23 -5.14
C MET A 16 9.11 -11.63 -5.65
N VAL A 17 10.34 -11.82 -6.16
CA VAL A 17 10.84 -13.12 -6.64
C VAL A 17 11.75 -13.79 -5.61
N GLU A 18 12.60 -13.02 -4.95
CA GLU A 18 13.68 -13.54 -4.09
C GLU A 18 13.27 -13.68 -2.61
N GLN A 19 12.33 -12.86 -2.14
CA GLN A 19 11.99 -12.81 -0.72
C GLN A 19 11.07 -13.96 -0.33
N GLN A 20 11.47 -14.69 0.71
CA GLN A 20 10.58 -15.66 1.36
C GLN A 20 9.65 -14.95 2.35
N VAL A 21 8.37 -15.32 2.32
CA VAL A 21 7.38 -14.76 3.23
C VAL A 21 7.38 -15.54 4.54
N THR A 22 7.47 -14.82 5.65
CA THR A 22 7.36 -15.40 6.99
C THR A 22 5.89 -15.44 7.40
N ASP A 23 5.42 -16.60 7.88
CA ASP A 23 4.13 -16.71 8.53
C ASP A 23 4.17 -16.03 9.91
N LEU A 24 3.43 -14.93 10.02
CA LEU A 24 3.27 -14.16 11.25
C LEU A 24 1.81 -14.13 11.73
N TYR A 25 0.94 -14.93 11.12
CA TYR A 25 -0.48 -14.90 11.44
C TYR A 25 -0.75 -15.61 12.76
N THR A 26 -1.30 -14.87 13.72
CA THR A 26 -1.62 -15.38 15.07
C THR A 26 -3.12 -15.30 15.38
N GLY A 27 -3.95 -15.06 14.36
CA GLY A 27 -5.40 -14.83 14.49
C GLY A 27 -5.84 -13.39 14.22
N ASP A 28 -4.92 -12.43 14.31
CA ASP A 28 -5.14 -11.00 13.98
C ASP A 28 -4.03 -10.49 13.04
N CYS A 29 -4.41 -9.74 12.01
CA CYS A 29 -3.49 -9.15 11.03
C CYS A 29 -3.07 -7.71 11.36
N ARG A 30 -3.19 -7.29 12.63
CA ARG A 30 -2.79 -5.94 13.09
C ARG A 30 -1.42 -5.97 13.77
N GLY A 31 -0.62 -4.92 13.56
CA GLY A 31 0.61 -4.65 14.32
C GLY A 31 1.90 -5.31 13.82
N CYS A 32 1.88 -6.19 12.82
CA CYS A 32 3.14 -6.74 12.27
C CYS A 32 3.78 -5.83 11.21
N GLY A 33 2.96 -5.22 10.34
CA GLY A 33 3.40 -4.30 9.29
C GLY A 33 4.07 -4.94 8.07
N GLU A 34 4.43 -6.23 8.10
CA GLU A 34 5.27 -6.85 7.05
C GLU A 34 4.64 -6.88 5.65
N CYS A 35 3.31 -6.89 5.54
CA CYS A 35 2.64 -6.85 4.23
C CYS A 35 2.42 -5.44 3.68
N CYS A 36 2.83 -4.39 4.41
CA CYS A 36 2.58 -3.00 4.03
C CYS A 36 3.60 -2.51 2.99
N SER A 37 3.36 -2.84 1.71
CA SER A 37 4.20 -2.44 0.58
C SER A 37 3.83 -1.07 -0.01
N ARG A 38 4.83 -0.36 -0.53
CA ARG A 38 4.70 0.87 -1.34
C ARG A 38 3.99 0.61 -2.66
N PHE A 39 4.16 -0.57 -3.25
CA PHE A 39 3.57 -0.89 -4.55
C PHE A 39 2.44 -1.88 -4.37
N LEU A 40 1.22 -1.45 -4.69
CA LEU A 40 0.02 -2.26 -4.53
C LEU A 40 -0.80 -2.29 -5.81
N PRO A 41 -1.31 -3.46 -6.24
CA PRO A 41 -2.31 -3.50 -7.29
C PRO A 41 -3.63 -2.95 -6.74
N MET A 42 -4.11 -1.85 -7.31
CA MET A 42 -5.34 -1.20 -6.89
C MET A 42 -6.28 -0.94 -8.06
N SER A 43 -7.57 -1.20 -7.85
CA SER A 43 -8.61 -0.82 -8.78
C SER A 43 -8.87 0.70 -8.75
N LEU A 44 -9.66 1.23 -9.69
CA LEU A 44 -10.17 2.60 -9.60
C LEU A 44 -11.04 2.83 -8.35
N LEU A 45 -11.81 1.81 -7.94
CA LEU A 45 -12.66 1.87 -6.75
C LEU A 45 -11.83 1.95 -5.47
N ASP A 46 -10.76 1.15 -5.36
CA ASP A 46 -9.82 1.23 -4.23
C ASP A 46 -9.23 2.63 -4.08
N ARG A 47 -8.76 3.19 -5.20
CA ARG A 47 -8.18 4.54 -5.24
C ARG A 47 -9.20 5.61 -4.81
N ALA A 48 -10.44 5.52 -5.29
CA ALA A 48 -11.50 6.46 -4.92
C ALA A 48 -11.86 6.35 -3.43
N ARG A 49 -12.08 5.12 -2.94
CA ARG A 49 -12.40 4.84 -1.52
C ARG A 49 -11.31 5.34 -0.59
N LEU A 50 -10.05 5.00 -0.89
CA LEU A 50 -8.91 5.36 -0.04
C LEU A 50 -8.70 6.89 -0.03
N ARG A 51 -8.80 7.56 -1.19
CA ARG A 51 -8.71 9.02 -1.28
C ARG A 51 -9.78 9.71 -0.44
N ALA A 52 -11.03 9.26 -0.53
CA ALA A 52 -12.13 9.82 0.25
C ALA A 52 -11.92 9.62 1.76
N TYR A 53 -11.47 8.44 2.17
CA TYR A 53 -11.17 8.14 3.58
C TYR A 53 -10.05 9.03 4.12
N VAL A 54 -8.93 9.11 3.41
CA VAL A 54 -7.76 9.91 3.79
C VAL A 54 -8.14 11.38 3.97
N ARG A 55 -8.88 11.95 3.02
CA ARG A 55 -9.36 13.34 3.11
C ARG A 55 -10.33 13.54 4.27
N ARG A 56 -11.31 12.65 4.43
CA ARG A 56 -12.35 12.75 5.47
C ARG A 56 -11.76 12.68 6.88
N HIS A 57 -10.74 11.85 7.08
CA HIS A 57 -10.16 11.59 8.40
C HIS A 57 -8.84 12.34 8.65
N GLY A 58 -8.35 13.12 7.68
CA GLY A 58 -7.10 13.86 7.83
C GLY A 58 -5.89 12.96 8.05
N VAL A 59 -5.88 11.76 7.45
CA VAL A 59 -4.78 10.81 7.60
C VAL A 59 -3.57 11.30 6.82
N ALA A 60 -2.44 11.46 7.49
CA ALA A 60 -1.18 11.83 6.86
C ALA A 60 -0.37 10.59 6.48
N ALA A 61 0.31 10.67 5.34
CA ALA A 61 1.38 9.72 5.00
C ALA A 61 2.61 9.96 5.89
N HIS A 62 3.31 8.91 6.30
CA HIS A 62 4.59 9.05 6.97
C HIS A 62 5.67 9.52 5.99
N ALA A 63 6.67 10.25 6.50
CA ALA A 63 7.85 10.60 5.74
C ALA A 63 8.68 9.33 5.44
N PRO A 64 9.38 9.23 4.29
CA PRO A 64 10.21 8.08 3.96
C PRO A 64 11.18 7.73 5.10
N TRP A 65 11.24 6.47 5.51
CA TRP A 65 12.17 6.01 6.54
C TRP A 65 13.59 5.76 6.02
N ALA A 66 13.75 5.65 4.71
CA ALA A 66 15.01 5.44 4.03
C ALA A 66 15.00 6.12 2.65
N ARG A 67 16.17 6.24 2.02
CA ARG A 67 16.30 6.75 0.64
C ARG A 67 15.47 5.94 -0.35
N LEU A 68 15.47 4.62 -0.20
CA LEU A 68 14.59 3.72 -0.93
C LEU A 68 13.64 3.09 0.08
N ASP A 69 12.53 3.78 0.31
CA ASP A 69 11.50 3.29 1.18
C ASP A 69 10.41 2.57 0.37
N LEU A 70 10.31 1.26 0.59
CA LEU A 70 9.34 0.37 -0.04
C LEU A 70 8.15 0.08 0.87
N THR A 71 8.01 0.75 2.01
CA THR A 71 6.85 0.57 2.88
C THR A 71 5.67 1.42 2.41
N CYS A 72 4.46 0.95 2.72
CA CYS A 72 3.24 1.70 2.50
C CYS A 72 3.29 3.00 3.34
N PRO A 73 3.04 4.19 2.76
CA PRO A 73 3.06 5.46 3.47
C PRO A 73 2.01 5.59 4.58
N TYR A 74 1.06 4.65 4.67
CA TYR A 74 0.04 4.61 5.72
C TYR A 74 0.37 3.60 6.85
N LEU A 75 1.59 3.04 6.85
CA LEU A 75 2.11 2.30 8.00
C LEU A 75 2.58 3.28 9.08
N THR A 76 2.09 3.13 10.30
CA THR A 76 2.53 3.94 11.44
C THR A 76 3.83 3.41 12.03
N ASP A 77 4.52 4.23 12.81
CA ASP A 77 5.71 3.80 13.59
C ASP A 77 5.39 2.65 14.56
N GLY A 78 4.12 2.55 15.00
CA GLY A 78 3.60 1.44 15.79
C GLY A 78 3.29 0.16 15.00
N ARG A 79 3.67 0.10 13.71
CA ARG A 79 3.39 -1.01 12.78
C ARG A 79 1.90 -1.26 12.52
N GLU A 80 1.07 -0.23 12.70
CA GLU A 80 -0.37 -0.29 12.42
C GLU A 80 -0.71 0.40 11.10
N CYS A 81 -1.81 -0.01 10.46
CA CYS A 81 -2.29 0.64 9.25
C CYS A 81 -3.22 1.80 9.63
N SER A 82 -2.83 3.05 9.34
CA SER A 82 -3.65 4.24 9.64
C SER A 82 -4.92 4.34 8.77
N VAL A 83 -5.00 3.52 7.71
CA VAL A 83 -6.15 3.41 6.80
C VAL A 83 -6.81 2.02 6.86
N TYR A 84 -6.73 1.33 8.00
CA TYR A 84 -7.19 -0.07 8.15
C TYR A 84 -8.62 -0.30 7.61
N GLU A 85 -9.53 0.63 7.90
CA GLU A 85 -10.95 0.58 7.48
C GLU A 85 -11.16 0.86 5.98
N ALA A 86 -10.20 1.51 5.32
CA ALA A 86 -10.24 1.81 3.89
C ALA A 86 -9.19 1.05 3.08
N ARG A 87 -8.60 -0.01 3.66
CA ARG A 87 -7.63 -0.88 3.00
C ARG A 87 -8.11 -1.27 1.60
N PRO A 88 -7.24 -1.19 0.57
CA PRO A 88 -7.51 -1.74 -0.74
C PRO A 88 -7.89 -3.22 -0.67
N GLU A 89 -8.64 -3.73 -1.65
CA GLU A 89 -9.07 -5.13 -1.66
C GLU A 89 -7.89 -6.12 -1.60
N VAL A 90 -6.77 -5.82 -2.27
CA VAL A 90 -5.55 -6.63 -2.16
C VAL A 90 -5.06 -6.73 -0.71
N CYS A 91 -5.10 -5.64 0.06
CA CYS A 91 -4.67 -5.63 1.46
C CYS A 91 -5.67 -6.32 2.40
N ARG A 92 -6.96 -6.41 2.01
CA ARG A 92 -7.98 -7.13 2.77
C ARG A 92 -7.88 -8.64 2.56
N ALA A 93 -7.64 -9.05 1.32
CA ALA A 93 -7.51 -10.46 0.95
C ALA A 93 -6.18 -11.06 1.40
N TYR A 94 -5.12 -10.26 1.50
CA TYR A 94 -3.80 -10.76 1.84
C TYR A 94 -3.71 -11.36 3.25
N ARG A 95 -3.11 -12.54 3.34
CA ARG A 95 -2.68 -13.19 4.59
C ARG A 95 -1.30 -13.83 4.41
N CYS A 96 -0.39 -13.57 5.35
CA CYS A 96 0.99 -14.06 5.27
C CYS A 96 1.10 -15.58 5.41
N ASP A 97 0.22 -16.24 6.17
CA ASP A 97 0.24 -17.70 6.30
C ASP A 97 -0.19 -18.40 5.01
N LEU A 98 -1.21 -17.85 4.32
CA LEU A 98 -1.60 -18.33 2.98
C LEU A 98 -0.48 -18.08 1.97
N HIS A 99 0.18 -16.93 2.02
CA HIS A 99 1.30 -16.63 1.14
C HIS A 99 2.47 -17.58 1.35
N ALA A 100 2.87 -17.81 2.60
CA ALA A 100 3.95 -18.73 2.94
C ALA A 100 3.67 -20.17 2.47
N ARG A 101 2.39 -20.57 2.39
CA ARG A 101 1.96 -21.87 1.85
C ARG A 101 1.72 -21.90 0.33
N GLY A 102 1.78 -20.75 -0.36
CA GLY A 102 1.45 -20.66 -1.78
C GLY A 102 -0.06 -20.76 -2.08
N GLU A 103 -0.89 -20.42 -1.10
CA GLU A 103 -2.36 -20.52 -1.12
C GLU A 103 -3.04 -19.15 -1.22
N LEU A 104 -2.32 -18.10 -1.65
CA LEU A 104 -2.95 -16.79 -1.87
C LEU A 104 -3.89 -16.85 -3.08
N ASP A 105 -5.16 -16.59 -2.82
CA ASP A 105 -6.16 -16.39 -3.85
C ASP A 105 -6.14 -14.96 -4.40
N GLY A 106 -6.87 -14.76 -5.50
CA GLY A 106 -7.14 -13.42 -6.02
C GLY A 106 -8.02 -12.58 -5.09
N PHE A 107 -8.11 -11.29 -5.37
CA PHE A 107 -8.98 -10.35 -4.66
C PHE A 107 -10.07 -9.78 -5.59
N THR A 108 -11.15 -9.26 -5.00
CA THR A 108 -12.24 -8.66 -5.77
C THR A 108 -11.75 -7.47 -6.59
N GLY A 109 -11.96 -7.51 -7.91
CA GLY A 109 -11.53 -6.46 -8.83
C GLY A 109 -10.06 -6.56 -9.28
N ALA A 110 -9.38 -7.68 -9.01
CA ALA A 110 -8.01 -7.93 -9.45
C ALA A 110 -7.84 -7.80 -10.98
N ASP A 111 -8.85 -8.15 -11.76
CA ASP A 111 -8.89 -8.04 -13.23
C ASP A 111 -8.76 -6.58 -13.74
N ARG A 112 -9.09 -5.60 -12.89
CA ARG A 112 -9.02 -4.16 -13.20
C ARG A 112 -7.98 -3.43 -12.35
N ALA A 113 -7.24 -4.15 -11.53
CA ALA A 113 -6.22 -3.57 -10.67
C ALA A 113 -4.95 -3.29 -11.48
N VAL A 114 -4.35 -2.13 -11.24
CA VAL A 114 -3.05 -1.75 -11.81
C VAL A 114 -2.05 -1.52 -10.69
N PRO A 115 -0.75 -1.76 -10.91
CA PRO A 115 0.28 -1.37 -9.95
C PRO A 115 0.21 0.13 -9.68
N VAL A 116 0.16 0.50 -8.40
CA VAL A 116 0.16 1.90 -7.95
C VAL A 116 1.29 2.10 -6.96
N ASP A 117 2.07 3.17 -7.15
CA ASP A 117 2.94 3.69 -6.11
C ASP A 117 2.08 4.44 -5.08
N MET A 118 2.02 3.89 -3.87
CA MET A 118 1.22 4.43 -2.78
C MET A 118 1.73 5.79 -2.29
N ARG A 119 3.02 6.09 -2.46
CA ARG A 119 3.62 7.37 -2.05
C ARG A 119 3.20 8.49 -3.00
N GLU A 120 3.36 8.28 -4.31
CA GLU A 120 2.83 9.21 -5.31
C GLU A 120 1.32 9.36 -5.18
N PHE A 121 0.61 8.26 -4.92
CA PHE A 121 -0.82 8.31 -4.67
C PHE A 121 -1.15 9.19 -3.46
N ALA A 122 -0.46 9.02 -2.33
CA ALA A 122 -0.69 9.82 -1.12
C ALA A 122 -0.41 11.31 -1.33
N GLU A 123 0.67 11.65 -2.02
CA GLU A 123 1.04 13.03 -2.39
C GLU A 123 -0.07 13.67 -3.25
N SER A 124 -0.56 12.95 -4.26
CA SER A 124 -1.63 13.42 -5.16
C SER A 124 -2.98 13.68 -4.46
N ILE A 125 -3.18 13.24 -3.22
CA ILE A 125 -4.43 13.51 -2.47
C ILE A 125 -4.49 14.97 -2.03
N TRP A 126 -3.33 15.54 -1.71
CA TRP A 126 -3.17 16.85 -1.08
C TRP A 126 -2.61 17.91 -2.02
N GLU A 127 -2.14 17.51 -3.20
CA GLU A 127 -1.86 18.46 -4.29
C GLU A 127 -3.11 19.30 -4.57
N LYS A 128 -2.96 20.62 -4.42
CA LYS A 128 -4.01 21.58 -4.78
C LYS A 128 -4.25 21.47 -6.27
N THR A 129 -5.44 21.09 -6.68
CA THR A 129 -5.88 21.35 -8.04
C THR A 129 -5.90 22.87 -8.19
N GLU A 130 -5.19 23.45 -9.16
CA GLU A 130 -5.14 24.91 -9.40
C GLU A 130 -6.50 25.53 -9.82
N GLY A 131 -7.63 24.84 -9.57
CA GLY A 131 -8.97 25.22 -10.03
C GLY A 131 -9.98 25.61 -8.94
N ASP A 132 -9.66 25.52 -7.65
CA ASP A 132 -10.63 25.79 -6.55
C ASP A 132 -10.54 27.22 -5.99
N ARG A 133 -10.13 28.19 -6.84
CA ARG A 133 -10.37 29.62 -6.63
C ARG A 133 -11.51 30.06 -7.56
N GLY A 134 -12.74 29.75 -7.16
CA GLY A 134 -13.97 30.31 -7.70
C GLY A 134 -14.75 31.01 -6.61
#